data_AF-A0A366LN32-F1
#
_entry.id   AF-A0A366LN32-F1
#
_cell.length_a   1.000
_cell.length_b   1.000
_cell.length_c   1.000
_cell.angle_alpha   90.00
_cell.angle_beta   90.00
_cell.angle_gamma   90.00
#
_symmetry.space_group_name_H-M   'P 1'
#
loop_
_entity.id
_entity.type
_entity.pdbx_description
1 polymer ?
#
loop_
_entity_poly.entity_id
_entity_poly.type
_entity_poly.pdbx_seq_one_letter_code
_entity_poly.pdbx_strand_id
1 'polypeptide(L)'
;MSDPHNLLLDTSAIIDLERLDEQHIAGSLGCRPGDLRPAISSISMAELAAGPHAAKTADARAVRQAVLQWAESTFDPIPFDTDAARAYGIIYALVLDLGRQPRKRLADLLIASIAAANALPLVTRNPDDFAGLESQIQVIAA
;
A
#
# COMPACT_ATOMS: atom_id res chain seq x y z
N MET A 1 -24.27 3.05 1.06
CA MET A 1 -23.05 2.84 0.26
C MET A 1 -21.94 3.56 0.99
N SER A 2 -20.91 2.84 1.42
CA SER A 2 -19.70 3.44 1.98
C SER A 2 -19.11 4.39 0.93
N ASP A 3 -18.57 5.53 1.35
CA ASP A 3 -17.89 6.44 0.43
C ASP A 3 -16.74 5.69 -0.28
N PRO A 4 -16.56 5.86 -1.60
CA PRO A 4 -15.50 5.19 -2.33
C PRO A 4 -14.13 5.64 -1.83
N HIS A 5 -13.19 4.69 -1.73
CA HIS A 5 -11.80 4.98 -1.41
C HIS A 5 -11.15 5.82 -2.51
N ASN A 6 -10.23 6.71 -2.13
CA ASN A 6 -9.53 7.60 -3.08
C ASN A 6 -8.00 7.47 -3.05
N LEU A 7 -7.47 6.57 -2.22
CA LEU A 7 -6.06 6.21 -2.17
C LEU A 7 -5.87 4.83 -1.52
N LEU A 8 -4.77 4.17 -1.86
CA LEU A 8 -4.30 2.95 -1.21
C LEU A 8 -3.06 3.26 -0.38
N LEU A 9 -3.05 2.88 0.89
CA LEU A 9 -1.85 2.95 1.73
C LEU A 9 -1.02 1.67 1.56
N ASP A 10 0.25 1.84 1.23
CA ASP A 10 1.26 0.79 1.38
C ASP A 10 1.50 0.48 2.88
N THR A 11 1.98 -0.72 3.19
CA THR A 11 2.29 -1.19 4.55
C THR A 11 3.19 -0.22 5.30
N SER A 12 4.17 0.36 4.63
CA SER A 12 5.05 1.37 5.22
C SER A 12 4.29 2.63 5.67
N ALA A 13 3.33 3.09 4.88
CA ALA A 13 2.48 4.24 5.21
C ALA A 13 1.46 3.92 6.32
N ILE A 14 0.97 2.68 6.38
CA ILE A 14 0.08 2.22 7.47
C ILE A 14 0.83 2.24 8.81
N ILE A 15 2.09 1.77 8.83
CA ILE A 15 2.91 1.75 10.05
C ILE A 15 3.22 3.17 10.55
N ASP A 16 3.47 4.10 9.64
CA ASP A 16 3.81 5.50 9.94
C ASP A 16 2.62 6.46 9.82
N LEU A 17 1.37 5.98 9.94
CA LEU A 17 0.16 6.76 9.60
C LEU A 17 0.11 8.14 10.29
N GLU A 18 0.45 8.19 11.58
CA GLU A 18 0.43 9.43 12.38
C GLU A 18 1.44 10.48 11.90
N ARG A 19 2.40 10.08 11.06
CA ARG A 19 3.48 10.92 10.55
C ARG A 19 3.22 11.38 9.12
N LEU A 20 2.14 10.94 8.49
CA LEU A 20 1.81 11.32 7.13
C LEU A 20 1.39 12.79 7.07
N ASP A 21 1.90 13.51 6.06
CA ASP A 21 1.46 14.87 5.78
C ASP A 21 0.15 14.84 4.97
N GLU A 22 -0.98 14.91 5.68
CA GLU A 22 -2.31 14.93 5.07
C GLU A 22 -2.48 16.09 4.08
N GLN A 23 -1.87 17.25 4.35
CA GLN A 23 -1.94 18.41 3.48
C GLN A 23 -1.26 18.12 2.14
N HIS A 24 -0.09 17.48 2.19
CA HIS A 24 0.65 17.06 1.00
C HIS A 24 -0.11 16.00 0.18
N ILE A 25 -0.64 14.97 0.85
CA ILE A 25 -1.38 13.89 0.19
C ILE A 25 -2.65 14.45 -0.46
N ALA A 26 -3.45 15.23 0.27
CA ALA A 26 -4.66 15.85 -0.26
C ALA A 26 -4.35 16.79 -1.43
N GLY A 27 -3.27 17.58 -1.34
CA GLY A 27 -2.79 18.42 -2.42
C GLY A 27 -2.43 17.62 -3.68
N SER A 28 -1.75 16.48 -3.52
CA SER A 28 -1.40 15.57 -4.62
C SER A 28 -2.61 14.92 -5.28
N LEU A 29 -3.71 14.76 -4.52
CA LEU A 29 -4.98 14.21 -5.00
C LEU A 29 -5.95 15.29 -5.51
N GLY A 30 -5.64 16.57 -5.32
CA GLY A 30 -6.54 17.67 -5.66
C GLY A 30 -7.81 17.74 -4.80
N CYS A 31 -7.80 17.14 -3.60
CA CYS A 31 -8.90 17.16 -2.65
C CYS A 31 -8.55 18.00 -1.40
N ARG A 32 -9.50 18.16 -0.47
CA ARG A 32 -9.22 18.86 0.79
C ARG A 32 -8.67 17.88 1.84
N PRO A 33 -7.84 18.36 2.78
CA PRO A 33 -7.62 17.64 4.04
C PRO A 33 -8.97 17.31 4.69
N GLY A 34 -9.14 16.10 5.19
CA GLY A 34 -10.41 15.54 5.69
C GLY A 34 -11.25 14.79 4.65
N ASP A 35 -10.98 14.96 3.36
CA ASP A 35 -11.64 14.21 2.27
C ASP A 35 -10.90 12.91 1.91
N LEU A 36 -9.78 12.62 2.57
CA LEU A 36 -9.08 11.35 2.37
C LEU A 36 -9.96 10.17 2.82
N ARG A 37 -10.00 9.13 1.99
CA ARG A 37 -10.71 7.87 2.23
C ARG A 37 -9.72 6.73 1.96
N PRO A 38 -8.77 6.49 2.88
CA PRO A 38 -7.74 5.48 2.69
C PRO A 38 -8.34 4.07 2.61
N ALA A 39 -7.79 3.26 1.71
CA ALA A 39 -7.89 1.81 1.73
C ALA A 39 -6.54 1.19 2.06
N ILE A 40 -6.55 -0.09 2.43
CA ILE A 40 -5.34 -0.92 2.52
C ILE A 40 -5.52 -2.17 1.66
N SER A 41 -4.42 -2.79 1.28
CA SER A 41 -4.47 -4.05 0.53
C SER A 41 -4.49 -5.27 1.46
N SER A 42 -5.06 -6.37 0.98
CA SER A 42 -4.95 -7.69 1.63
C SER A 42 -3.50 -8.15 1.80
N ILE A 43 -2.59 -7.71 0.94
CA ILE A 43 -1.15 -7.98 1.04
C ILE A 43 -0.55 -7.24 2.24
N SER A 44 -0.89 -5.96 2.40
CA SER A 44 -0.47 -5.16 3.55
C SER A 44 -1.00 -5.73 4.86
N MET A 45 -2.27 -6.17 4.87
CA MET A 45 -2.82 -6.89 6.02
C MET A 45 -2.04 -8.16 6.34
N ALA A 46 -1.64 -8.94 5.33
CA ALA A 46 -0.82 -10.14 5.53
C ALA A 46 0.57 -9.81 6.09
N GLU A 47 1.21 -8.73 5.65
CA GLU A 47 2.50 -8.27 6.18
C GLU A 47 2.39 -7.83 7.65
N LEU A 48 1.34 -7.07 7.99
CA LEU A 48 1.04 -6.69 9.37
C LEU A 48 0.79 -7.92 10.25
N ALA A 49 0.06 -8.92 9.75
CA ALA A 49 -0.21 -10.16 10.46
C ALA A 49 1.06 -10.98 10.72
N ALA A 50 2.01 -10.99 9.78
CA ALA A 50 3.30 -11.64 9.96
C ALA A 50 4.23 -10.89 10.93
N GLY A 51 4.09 -9.57 11.02
CA GLY A 51 4.96 -8.66 11.78
C GLY A 51 5.24 -9.07 13.23
N PRO A 52 4.20 -9.35 14.06
CA PRO A 52 4.36 -9.81 15.44
C PRO A 52 5.14 -11.13 15.55
N HIS A 53 4.93 -12.08 14.62
CA HIS A 53 5.62 -13.36 14.63
C HIS A 53 7.12 -13.21 14.30
N ALA A 54 7.45 -12.26 13.43
CA ALA A 54 8.84 -11.95 13.06
C ALA A 54 9.58 -11.06 14.07
N ALA A 55 8.92 -10.54 15.11
CA ALA A 55 9.54 -9.64 16.08
C ALA A 55 10.55 -10.37 17.00
N LYS A 56 11.74 -9.76 17.16
CA LYS A 56 12.84 -10.31 17.98
C LYS A 56 12.76 -9.94 19.47
N THR A 57 12.00 -8.91 19.82
CA THR A 57 11.83 -8.42 21.20
C THR A 57 10.35 -8.38 21.58
N ALA A 58 10.06 -8.43 22.88
CA ALA A 58 8.70 -8.31 23.38
C ALA A 58 8.10 -6.94 23.04
N ASP A 59 8.86 -5.86 23.18
CA ASP A 59 8.41 -4.50 22.89
C ASP A 59 8.04 -4.32 21.41
N ALA A 60 8.91 -4.79 20.49
CA ALA A 60 8.63 -4.71 19.06
C ALA A 60 7.41 -5.58 18.67
N ARG A 61 7.22 -6.73 19.35
CA ARG A 61 6.05 -7.58 19.16
C ARG A 61 4.77 -6.87 19.59
N ALA A 62 4.78 -6.23 20.77
CA ALA A 62 3.64 -5.49 21.29
C ALA A 62 3.24 -4.33 20.37
N VAL A 63 4.21 -3.54 19.89
CA VAL A 63 3.94 -2.45 18.94
C VAL A 63 3.33 -2.97 17.64
N ARG A 64 3.93 -4.00 17.03
CA ARG A 64 3.40 -4.57 15.77
C ARG A 64 2.02 -5.21 15.95
N GLN A 65 1.77 -5.83 17.10
CA GLN A 65 0.46 -6.40 17.43
C GLN A 65 -0.61 -5.32 17.55
N ALA A 66 -0.28 -4.18 18.15
CA ALA A 66 -1.18 -3.04 18.25
C ALA A 66 -1.52 -2.46 16.87
N VAL A 67 -0.53 -2.31 15.98
CA VAL A 67 -0.75 -1.85 14.59
C VAL A 67 -1.67 -2.81 13.84
N LEU A 68 -1.44 -4.13 13.94
CA LEU A 68 -2.30 -5.14 13.33
C LEU A 68 -3.75 -5.03 13.82
N GLN A 69 -3.96 -5.01 15.13
CA GLN A 69 -5.31 -4.95 15.73
C GLN A 69 -6.05 -3.68 15.33
N TRP A 70 -5.35 -2.54 15.32
CA TRP A 70 -5.92 -1.29 14.85
C TRP A 70 -6.32 -1.40 13.36
N ALA A 71 -5.45 -1.92 12.51
CA ALA A 71 -5.74 -2.08 11.07
C ALA A 71 -6.93 -3.01 10.83
N GLU A 72 -7.01 -4.16 11.52
CA GLU A 72 -8.13 -5.11 11.44
C GLU A 72 -9.47 -4.50 11.89
N SER A 73 -9.44 -3.60 12.87
CA SER A 73 -10.66 -2.91 13.34
C SER A 73 -11.08 -1.72 12.47
N THR A 74 -10.16 -1.18 11.67
CA THR A 74 -10.35 0.08 10.94
C THR A 74 -10.67 -0.14 9.46
N PHE A 75 -10.10 -1.19 8.84
CA PHE A 75 -10.16 -1.39 7.40
C PHE A 75 -10.77 -2.73 7.00
N ASP A 76 -11.46 -2.72 5.86
CA ASP A 76 -11.78 -3.91 5.07
C ASP A 76 -10.79 -3.98 3.89
N PRO A 77 -9.77 -4.85 3.92
CA PRO A 77 -8.69 -4.83 2.94
C PRO A 77 -9.16 -5.20 1.53
N ILE A 78 -8.68 -4.47 0.52
CA ILE A 78 -8.97 -4.79 -0.89
C ILE A 78 -8.27 -6.12 -1.27
N PRO A 79 -9.00 -7.12 -1.78
CA PRO A 79 -8.43 -8.42 -2.11
C PRO A 79 -7.53 -8.35 -3.36
N PHE A 80 -6.51 -9.21 -3.41
CA PHE A 80 -5.83 -9.51 -4.66
C PHE A 80 -6.72 -10.43 -5.52
N ASP A 81 -7.51 -9.83 -6.40
CA ASP A 81 -8.47 -10.53 -7.24
C ASP A 81 -7.97 -10.78 -8.68
N THR A 82 -8.88 -11.12 -9.59
CA THR A 82 -8.52 -11.42 -10.99
C THR A 82 -8.04 -10.18 -11.74
N ASP A 83 -8.56 -8.99 -11.44
CA ASP A 83 -8.17 -7.77 -12.12
C ASP A 83 -6.80 -7.29 -11.62
N ALA A 84 -6.54 -7.40 -10.31
CA ALA A 84 -5.22 -7.22 -9.74
C ALA A 84 -4.21 -8.23 -10.32
N ALA A 85 -4.59 -9.49 -10.52
CA ALA A 85 -3.72 -10.49 -11.14
C ALA A 85 -3.36 -10.16 -12.60
N ARG A 86 -4.27 -9.54 -13.36
CA ARG A 86 -3.97 -9.06 -14.73
C ARG A 86 -3.03 -7.86 -14.70
N ALA A 87 -3.27 -6.89 -13.82
CA ALA A 87 -2.40 -5.73 -13.64
C ALA A 87 -0.97 -6.15 -13.25
N TYR A 88 -0.85 -7.18 -12.40
CA TYR A 88 0.44 -7.75 -12.02
C TYR A 88 1.28 -8.20 -13.21
N GLY A 89 0.67 -8.80 -14.24
CA GLY A 89 1.39 -9.22 -15.44
C GLY A 89 2.08 -8.06 -16.17
N ILE A 90 1.39 -6.91 -16.25
CA ILE A 90 1.92 -5.68 -16.86
C ILE A 90 3.03 -5.09 -16.00
N ILE A 91 2.77 -4.93 -14.70
CA ILE A 91 3.74 -4.41 -13.72
C ILE A 91 5.01 -5.29 -13.71
N TYR A 92 4.87 -6.60 -13.73
CA TYR A 92 5.98 -7.54 -13.77
C TYR A 92 6.86 -7.33 -15.01
N ALA A 93 6.23 -7.14 -16.18
CA ALA A 93 6.94 -6.86 -17.42
C ALA A 93 7.73 -5.53 -17.34
N LEU A 94 7.11 -4.46 -16.81
CA LEU A 94 7.79 -3.17 -16.61
C LEU A 94 9.03 -3.30 -15.71
N VAL A 95 8.92 -4.08 -14.62
CA VAL A 95 10.06 -4.32 -13.72
C VAL A 95 11.19 -5.08 -14.43
N LEU A 96 10.86 -6.04 -15.30
CA LEU A 96 11.86 -6.74 -16.11
C LEU A 96 12.56 -5.81 -17.10
N ASP A 97 11.82 -4.93 -17.77
CA ASP A 97 12.38 -3.98 -18.75
C ASP A 97 13.35 -2.99 -18.10
N LEU A 98 13.17 -2.71 -16.80
CA LEU A 98 14.09 -1.90 -15.98
C LEU A 98 15.31 -2.68 -15.45
N GLY A 99 15.46 -3.96 -15.83
CA GLY A 99 16.55 -4.82 -15.35
C GLY A 99 16.48 -5.17 -13.86
N ARG A 100 15.32 -4.97 -13.22
CA ARG A 100 15.09 -5.25 -11.80
C ARG A 100 14.63 -6.71 -11.61
N GLN A 101 14.66 -7.21 -10.37
CA GLN A 101 14.25 -8.59 -10.03
C GLN A 101 12.86 -8.59 -9.37
N PRO A 102 11.78 -8.95 -10.09
CA PRO A 102 10.42 -8.88 -9.55
C PRO A 102 10.20 -9.69 -8.27
N ARG A 103 10.82 -10.87 -8.16
CA ARG A 103 10.66 -11.76 -7.00
C ARG A 103 11.15 -11.15 -5.68
N LYS A 104 12.11 -10.22 -5.73
CA LYS A 104 12.60 -9.53 -4.52
C LYS A 104 11.62 -8.49 -3.99
N ARG A 105 10.63 -8.09 -4.81
CA ARG A 105 9.66 -7.03 -4.57
C ARG A 105 8.22 -7.56 -4.64
N LEU A 106 8.04 -8.88 -4.45
CA LEU A 106 6.77 -9.53 -4.75
C LEU A 106 5.59 -8.86 -4.03
N ALA A 107 5.74 -8.56 -2.73
CA ALA A 107 4.70 -7.87 -1.96
C ALA A 107 4.37 -6.50 -2.55
N ASP A 108 5.38 -5.64 -2.75
CA ASP A 108 5.22 -4.31 -3.35
C ASP A 108 4.50 -4.38 -4.71
N LEU A 109 4.89 -5.33 -5.57
CA LEU A 109 4.27 -5.47 -6.89
C LEU A 109 2.82 -5.93 -6.79
N LEU A 110 2.47 -6.79 -5.83
CA LEU A 110 1.07 -7.19 -5.60
C LEU A 110 0.25 -6.01 -5.05
N ILE A 111 0.80 -5.20 -4.14
CA ILE A 111 0.17 -3.97 -3.63
C ILE A 111 -0.08 -2.98 -4.78
N ALA A 112 0.94 -2.72 -5.60
CA ALA A 112 0.85 -1.87 -6.78
C ALA A 112 -0.21 -2.38 -7.78
N SER A 113 -0.35 -3.70 -7.92
CA SER A 113 -1.34 -4.30 -8.81
C SER A 113 -2.77 -4.09 -8.31
N ILE A 114 -2.98 -4.16 -7.00
CA ILE A 114 -4.28 -3.85 -6.38
C ILE A 114 -4.61 -2.36 -6.57
N ALA A 115 -3.63 -1.47 -6.36
CA ALA A 115 -3.79 -0.03 -6.62
C ALA A 115 -4.17 0.23 -8.08
N ALA A 116 -3.44 -0.35 -9.04
CA ALA A 116 -3.69 -0.21 -10.47
C ALA A 116 -5.09 -0.71 -10.87
N ALA A 117 -5.48 -1.90 -10.43
CA ALA A 117 -6.77 -2.49 -10.75
C ALA A 117 -7.96 -1.67 -10.22
N ASN A 118 -7.77 -0.95 -9.12
CA ASN A 118 -8.79 -0.10 -8.50
C ASN A 118 -8.65 1.38 -8.88
N ALA A 119 -7.69 1.73 -9.75
CA ALA A 119 -7.36 3.11 -10.11
C ALA A 119 -7.10 4.02 -8.89
N LEU A 120 -6.47 3.48 -7.85
CA LEU A 120 -6.14 4.20 -6.62
C LEU A 120 -4.68 4.67 -6.65
N PRO A 121 -4.41 5.95 -6.36
CA PRO A 121 -3.05 6.41 -6.05
C PRO A 121 -2.48 5.66 -4.85
N LEU A 122 -1.21 5.27 -4.93
CA LEU A 122 -0.50 4.53 -3.89
C LEU A 122 0.35 5.47 -3.04
N VAL A 123 0.03 5.56 -1.75
CA VAL A 123 0.80 6.32 -0.77
C VAL A 123 1.81 5.40 -0.08
N THR A 124 3.09 5.76 -0.10
CA THR A 124 4.17 4.95 0.48
C THR A 124 5.26 5.81 1.08
N ARG A 125 5.97 5.26 2.09
CA ARG A 125 7.21 5.84 2.63
C ARG A 125 8.43 5.47 1.79
N ASN A 126 8.31 4.52 0.86
CA ASN A 126 9.40 4.00 0.03
C ASN A 126 9.09 4.16 -1.48
N PRO A 127 8.96 5.39 -2.02
CA PRO A 127 8.54 5.61 -3.40
C PRO A 127 9.47 4.95 -4.45
N ASP A 128 10.76 4.81 -4.13
CA ASP A 128 11.76 4.17 -5.01
C ASP A 128 11.46 2.70 -5.33
N ASP A 129 10.69 2.03 -4.46
CA ASP A 129 10.30 0.64 -4.66
C ASP A 129 9.32 0.48 -5.84
N PHE A 130 8.62 1.55 -6.19
CA PHE A 130 7.64 1.63 -7.27
C PHE A 130 8.15 2.39 -8.50
N ALA A 131 9.40 2.85 -8.50
CA ALA A 131 9.98 3.58 -9.62
C ALA A 131 9.93 2.75 -10.91
N GLY A 132 9.42 3.37 -11.97
CA GLY A 132 9.19 2.76 -13.28
C GLY A 132 7.78 2.16 -13.48
N LEU A 133 6.89 2.30 -12.50
CA LEU A 133 5.49 1.87 -12.57
C LEU A 133 4.50 3.02 -12.84
N GLU A 134 5.00 4.21 -13.16
CA GLU A 134 4.22 5.46 -13.26
C GLU A 134 3.14 5.40 -14.36
N SER A 135 3.30 4.51 -15.34
CA SER A 135 2.28 4.27 -16.37
C SER A 135 1.07 3.46 -15.88
N GLN A 136 1.18 2.80 -14.72
CA GLN A 136 0.13 1.95 -14.14
C GLN A 136 -0.45 2.52 -12.85
N ILE A 137 0.37 3.20 -12.05
CA ILE A 137 -0.03 3.76 -10.76
C ILE A 137 0.52 5.18 -10.57
N GLN A 138 -0.27 6.03 -9.92
CA GLN A 138 0.22 7.26 -9.34
C GLN A 138 0.84 6.93 -7.97
N VAL A 139 2.11 7.26 -7.77
CA VAL A 139 2.79 7.10 -6.48
C VAL A 139 2.87 8.45 -5.78
N ILE A 140 2.46 8.49 -4.51
CA ILE A 140 2.54 9.67 -3.65
C ILE A 140 3.53 9.33 -2.52
N ALA A 141 4.62 10.08 -2.47
CA ALA A 141 5.60 9.95 -1.38
C ALA A 141 5.01 10.58 -0.10
N ALA A 142 5.13 9.84 1.01
CA ALA A 142 4.52 10.19 2.29
C ALA A 142 5.55 10.47 3.37
#